data_AF-A0A353PBC5-F1
#
_entry.id   AF-A0A353PBC5-F1
#
_cell.length_a   1.000
_cell.length_b   1.000
_cell.length_c   1.000
_cell.angle_alpha   90.00
_cell.angle_beta   90.00
_cell.angle_gamma   90.00
#
_symmetry.space_group_name_H-M   'P 1'
#
loop_
_entity.id
_entity.type
_entity.pdbx_description
1 polymer ?
#
loop_
_entity_poly.entity_id
_entity_poly.type
_entity_poly.pdbx_seq_one_letter_code
_entity_poly.pdbx_strand_id
1 'polypeptide(L)'
;MAVSDSGERGLLTARDGNGVFRTAAESANTGSGRIDSGSVVDRSAWVADTYTLVMTTPDQYEIRDGTGGVIGSGAYVADSAIVFNGIQVTVSGTPKAGDQFQLRPSAHQDIFSTLAQVTQAVSSLDGDPAESAREISALGRGIEEIDQALSHLQTIRTEVGSRMATLDQQREINADEVLNLQSLRSQLQDLDYTEAIGRLNLQTVALQAAQQSYLKVQGLSLFNLMR
;
A
#
# COMPACT_ATOMS: atom_id res chain seq x y z
N MET A 1 -2.50 20.41 -3.86
CA MET A 1 -1.73 19.14 -3.81
C MET A 1 -0.86 19.16 -2.57
N ALA A 2 -0.63 18.00 -1.93
CA ALA A 2 0.25 17.93 -0.77
C ALA A 2 1.71 18.25 -1.19
N VAL A 3 2.35 19.17 -0.48
CA VAL A 3 3.72 19.66 -0.74
C VAL A 3 4.79 18.93 0.09
N SER A 4 4.37 18.09 1.04
CA SER A 4 5.24 17.27 1.88
C SER A 4 4.49 16.02 2.34
N ASP A 5 5.25 15.02 2.78
CA ASP A 5 4.73 13.84 3.47
C ASP A 5 5.14 13.89 4.95
N SER A 6 4.28 13.37 5.84
CA SER A 6 4.54 13.37 7.28
C SER A 6 5.69 12.43 7.64
N GLY A 7 6.53 12.83 8.59
CA GLY A 7 7.58 11.96 9.14
C GLY A 7 7.01 10.69 9.79
N GLU A 8 5.83 10.77 10.38
CA GLU A 8 5.09 9.60 10.90
C GLU A 8 4.78 8.60 9.78
N ARG A 9 4.29 9.11 8.64
CA ARG A 9 4.03 8.31 7.45
C ARG A 9 5.32 7.71 6.92
N GLY A 10 6.42 8.47 6.86
CA GLY A 10 7.68 7.97 6.32
C GLY A 10 8.37 6.93 7.19
N LEU A 11 8.38 7.15 8.51
CA LEU A 11 9.34 6.51 9.41
C LEU A 11 8.70 5.66 10.50
N LEU A 12 7.43 5.92 10.85
CA LEU A 12 6.79 5.31 12.02
C LEU A 12 5.73 4.27 11.65
N THR A 13 5.40 4.14 10.36
CA THR A 13 4.26 3.33 9.88
C THR A 13 4.65 2.22 8.91
N ALA A 14 5.94 1.86 8.85
CA ALA A 14 6.37 0.65 8.14
C ALA A 14 5.75 -0.58 8.81
N ARG A 15 5.46 -1.64 8.04
CA ARG A 15 4.96 -2.90 8.62
C ARG A 15 6.12 -3.75 9.11
N ASP A 16 5.92 -4.42 10.24
CA ASP A 16 6.87 -5.41 10.76
C ASP A 16 6.69 -6.81 10.13
N GLY A 17 7.61 -7.73 10.44
CA GLY A 17 7.62 -9.08 9.88
C GLY A 17 7.74 -9.09 8.35
N ASN A 18 7.02 -9.99 7.70
CA ASN A 18 6.98 -10.11 6.22
C ASN A 18 5.95 -9.15 5.56
N GLY A 19 5.45 -8.16 6.31
CA GLY A 19 4.40 -7.24 5.88
C GLY A 19 2.96 -7.74 6.02
N VAL A 20 2.75 -9.04 6.31
CA VAL A 20 1.42 -9.61 6.59
C VAL A 20 1.33 -10.16 8.02
N PHE A 21 2.34 -10.92 8.43
CA PHE A 21 2.50 -11.40 9.79
C PHE A 21 3.97 -11.35 10.22
N ARG A 22 4.18 -11.43 11.53
CA ARG A 22 5.50 -11.51 12.15
C ARG A 22 5.59 -12.77 12.97
N THR A 23 6.72 -13.45 12.84
CA THR A 23 7.08 -14.61 13.66
C THR A 23 8.05 -14.20 14.76
N ALA A 24 8.10 -14.95 15.87
CA ALA A 24 9.13 -14.79 16.89
C ALA A 24 9.27 -16.08 17.69
N ALA A 25 10.49 -16.38 18.14
CA ALA A 25 10.71 -17.39 19.17
C ALA A 25 10.45 -16.76 20.56
N GLU A 26 9.77 -17.50 21.44
CA GLU A 26 9.54 -17.04 22.81
C GLU A 26 10.85 -16.98 23.61
N SER A 27 10.95 -15.99 24.50
CA SER A 27 12.17 -15.78 25.29
C SER A 27 12.46 -16.92 26.26
N ALA A 28 11.43 -17.69 26.65
CA ALA A 28 11.54 -18.85 27.53
C ALA A 28 12.05 -20.12 26.83
N ASN A 29 12.25 -20.10 25.50
CA ASN A 29 12.75 -21.26 24.77
C ASN A 29 14.16 -21.65 25.24
N THR A 30 14.39 -22.95 25.36
CA THR A 30 15.65 -23.53 25.84
C THR A 30 16.35 -24.41 24.81
N GLY A 31 15.69 -24.71 23.70
CA GLY A 31 16.28 -25.35 22.53
C GLY A 31 16.91 -24.34 21.57
N SER A 32 17.53 -24.86 20.51
CA SER A 32 18.19 -24.05 19.48
C SER A 32 17.27 -23.75 18.28
N GLY A 33 15.96 -23.99 18.43
CA GLY A 33 14.99 -23.84 17.36
C GLY A 33 14.83 -22.39 16.89
N ARG A 34 14.77 -22.18 15.57
CA ARG A 34 14.66 -20.85 14.94
C ARG A 34 13.54 -20.86 13.92
N ILE A 35 12.62 -19.91 14.04
CA ILE A 35 11.55 -19.71 13.07
C ILE A 35 11.96 -18.65 12.03
N ASP A 36 11.69 -18.93 10.76
CA ASP A 36 11.86 -17.96 9.67
C ASP A 36 10.78 -16.85 9.72
N SER A 37 10.88 -15.86 8.83
CA SER A 37 9.87 -14.78 8.72
C SER A 37 8.53 -15.27 8.15
N GLY A 38 8.49 -16.49 7.58
CA GLY A 38 7.33 -17.08 6.92
C GLY A 38 6.88 -16.37 5.65
N SER A 39 5.89 -16.95 4.98
CA SER A 39 5.24 -16.36 3.80
C SER A 39 3.75 -16.70 3.73
N VAL A 40 2.99 -15.92 2.95
CA VAL A 40 1.59 -16.23 2.62
C VAL A 40 1.58 -17.03 1.31
N VAL A 41 1.11 -18.28 1.37
CA VAL A 41 1.03 -19.19 0.22
C VAL A 41 -0.35 -19.23 -0.43
N ASP A 42 -1.40 -18.98 0.35
CA ASP A 42 -2.78 -18.84 -0.13
C ASP A 42 -3.48 -17.71 0.63
N ARG A 43 -3.66 -16.58 -0.04
CA ARG A 43 -4.27 -15.38 0.55
C ARG A 43 -5.78 -15.54 0.78
N SER A 44 -6.44 -16.45 0.09
CA SER A 44 -7.87 -16.72 0.28
C SER A 44 -8.14 -17.59 1.52
N ALA A 45 -7.17 -18.42 1.89
CA ALA A 45 -7.20 -19.25 3.09
C ALA A 45 -6.62 -18.55 4.34
N TRP A 46 -5.98 -17.38 4.17
CA TRP A 46 -5.37 -16.64 5.28
C TRP A 46 -6.40 -16.12 6.27
N VAL A 47 -6.23 -16.55 7.52
CA VAL A 47 -7.01 -16.08 8.67
C VAL A 47 -6.07 -15.33 9.60
N ALA A 48 -6.28 -14.01 9.74
CA ALA A 48 -5.48 -13.19 10.63
C ALA A 48 -5.85 -13.48 12.10
N ASP A 49 -4.92 -14.10 12.82
CA ASP A 49 -5.01 -14.35 14.26
C ASP A 49 -3.58 -14.44 14.84
N THR A 50 -3.47 -14.47 16.16
CA THR A 50 -2.23 -14.81 16.84
C THR A 50 -2.16 -16.31 17.01
N TYR A 51 -1.20 -16.94 16.33
CA TYR A 51 -0.96 -18.37 16.43
C TYR A 51 0.27 -18.65 17.29
N THR A 52 0.27 -19.80 17.95
CA THR A 52 1.43 -20.29 18.68
C THR A 52 1.74 -21.70 18.23
N LEU A 53 2.94 -21.89 17.68
CA LEU A 53 3.50 -23.20 17.41
C LEU A 53 4.21 -23.69 18.68
N VAL A 54 3.71 -24.76 19.27
CA VAL A 54 4.20 -25.36 20.51
C VAL A 54 4.87 -26.68 20.20
N MET A 55 6.12 -26.86 20.61
CA MET A 55 6.80 -28.14 20.53
C MET A 55 6.35 -29.03 21.70
N THR A 56 5.53 -30.04 21.42
CA THR A 56 4.99 -30.94 22.46
C THR A 56 6.03 -31.98 22.88
N THR A 57 6.84 -32.43 21.92
CA THR A 57 8.07 -33.19 22.11
C THR A 57 9.15 -32.62 21.19
N PRO A 58 10.42 -33.04 21.28
CA PRO A 58 11.44 -32.58 20.33
C PRO A 58 11.12 -32.88 18.85
N ASP A 59 10.27 -33.88 18.59
CA ASP A 59 9.95 -34.36 17.24
C ASP A 59 8.47 -34.15 16.86
N GLN A 60 7.69 -33.42 17.66
CA GLN A 60 6.25 -33.17 17.44
C GLN A 60 5.88 -31.74 17.82
N TYR A 61 4.98 -31.14 17.02
CA TYR A 61 4.44 -29.81 17.29
C TYR A 61 2.91 -29.80 17.24
N GLU A 62 2.34 -28.80 17.90
CA GLU A 62 0.95 -28.39 17.76
C GLU A 62 0.91 -26.90 17.37
N ILE A 63 -0.09 -26.52 16.59
CA ILE A 63 -0.40 -25.13 16.26
C ILE A 63 -1.68 -24.77 17.01
N ARG A 64 -1.62 -23.69 17.76
CA ARG A 64 -2.73 -23.15 18.54
C ARG A 64 -3.15 -21.80 18.02
N ASP A 65 -4.45 -21.54 18.02
CA ASP A 65 -5.02 -20.22 17.71
C ASP A 65 -4.95 -19.26 18.91
N GLY A 66 -5.46 -18.04 18.74
CA GLY A 66 -5.42 -17.01 19.79
C GLY A 66 -6.26 -17.34 21.02
N THR A 67 -7.17 -18.33 20.93
CA THR A 67 -7.97 -18.83 22.05
C THR A 67 -7.29 -20.00 22.78
N GLY A 68 -6.17 -20.50 22.25
CA GLY A 68 -5.47 -21.69 22.72
C GLY A 68 -6.01 -22.99 22.17
N GLY A 69 -6.98 -22.94 21.23
CA GLY A 69 -7.51 -24.10 20.54
C GLY A 69 -6.47 -24.70 19.59
N VAL A 70 -6.31 -26.03 19.59
CA VAL A 70 -5.40 -26.72 18.67
C VAL A 70 -6.06 -26.77 17.28
N ILE A 71 -5.42 -26.15 16.29
CA ILE A 71 -5.89 -26.09 14.91
C ILE A 71 -5.08 -26.97 13.95
N GLY A 72 -3.95 -27.48 14.41
CA GLY A 72 -3.09 -28.37 13.64
C GLY A 72 -2.02 -29.01 14.51
N SER A 73 -1.45 -30.11 14.03
CA SER A 73 -0.33 -30.80 14.66
C SER A 73 0.44 -31.62 13.63
N GLY A 74 1.67 -31.99 13.95
CA GLY A 74 2.48 -32.81 13.06
C GLY A 74 3.84 -33.18 13.64
N ALA A 75 4.55 -34.03 12.91
CA ALA A 75 5.93 -34.34 13.21
C ALA A 75 6.82 -33.15 12.86
N TYR A 76 7.71 -32.77 13.78
CA TYR A 76 8.74 -31.79 13.49
C TYR A 76 9.86 -32.43 12.68
N VAL A 77 10.16 -31.83 11.54
CA VAL A 77 11.34 -32.12 10.73
C VAL A 77 12.02 -30.78 10.49
N ALA A 78 13.29 -30.66 10.88
CA ALA A 78 14.05 -29.43 10.69
C ALA A 78 14.03 -28.98 9.23
N ASP A 79 13.90 -27.67 9.03
CA ASP A 79 13.90 -27.00 7.72
C ASP A 79 12.73 -27.41 6.80
N SER A 80 11.76 -28.17 7.31
CA SER A 80 10.55 -28.53 6.58
C SER A 80 9.45 -27.50 6.76
N ALA A 81 8.71 -27.27 5.68
CA ALA A 81 7.59 -26.36 5.64
C ALA A 81 6.45 -26.81 6.57
N ILE A 82 5.99 -25.91 7.43
CA ILE A 82 4.79 -26.07 8.24
C ILE A 82 3.74 -25.12 7.66
N VAL A 83 2.69 -25.69 7.06
CA VAL A 83 1.65 -24.95 6.33
C VAL A 83 0.32 -25.09 7.03
N PHE A 84 -0.34 -23.97 7.30
CA PHE A 84 -1.67 -23.92 7.91
C PHE A 84 -2.34 -22.59 7.58
N ASN A 85 -3.67 -22.57 7.50
CA ASN A 85 -4.48 -21.36 7.23
C ASN A 85 -3.88 -20.45 6.14
N GLY A 86 -3.39 -21.01 5.01
CA GLY A 86 -2.85 -20.22 3.90
C GLY A 86 -1.48 -19.56 4.12
N ILE A 87 -0.81 -19.82 5.24
CA ILE A 87 0.57 -19.38 5.51
C ILE A 87 1.52 -20.57 5.64
N GLN A 88 2.80 -20.28 5.44
CA GLN A 88 3.89 -21.21 5.61
C GLN A 88 4.97 -20.58 6.50
N VAL A 89 5.47 -21.37 7.44
CA VAL A 89 6.67 -21.08 8.22
C VAL A 89 7.60 -22.28 8.22
N THR A 90 8.86 -22.03 8.53
CA THR A 90 9.88 -23.07 8.67
C THR A 90 10.55 -22.91 10.03
N VAL A 91 10.72 -24.02 10.74
CA VAL A 91 11.53 -24.07 11.96
C VAL A 91 12.78 -24.89 11.68
N SER A 92 13.94 -24.31 11.99
CA SER A 92 15.26 -24.92 11.86
C SER A 92 15.86 -25.22 13.24
N GLY A 93 16.91 -26.03 13.29
CA GLY A 93 17.63 -26.35 14.54
C GLY A 93 16.95 -27.42 15.39
N THR A 94 17.29 -27.47 16.68
CA THR A 94 16.82 -28.49 17.63
C THR A 94 16.03 -27.84 18.76
N PRO A 95 14.74 -27.54 18.56
CA PRO A 95 13.86 -27.11 19.64
C PRO A 95 13.67 -28.22 20.67
N LYS A 96 13.35 -27.84 21.90
CA LYS A 96 13.02 -28.76 22.99
C LYS A 96 11.52 -28.78 23.26
N ALA A 97 11.06 -29.82 23.93
CA ALA A 97 9.68 -29.89 24.40
C ALA A 97 9.37 -28.67 25.29
N GLY A 98 8.26 -27.99 25.00
CA GLY A 98 7.85 -26.74 25.65
C GLY A 98 8.31 -25.46 24.94
N ASP A 99 9.21 -25.53 23.96
CA ASP A 99 9.59 -24.37 23.16
C ASP A 99 8.40 -23.89 22.31
N GLN A 100 8.25 -22.57 22.19
CA GLN A 100 7.13 -21.92 21.54
C GLN A 100 7.59 -20.87 20.52
N PHE A 101 6.86 -20.78 19.42
CA PHE A 101 7.06 -19.77 18.38
C PHE A 101 5.72 -19.08 18.12
N GLN A 102 5.69 -17.77 18.30
CA GLN A 102 4.51 -16.96 18.08
C GLN A 102 4.48 -16.47 16.64
N LEU A 103 3.29 -16.47 16.06
CA LEU A 103 2.97 -15.78 14.82
C LEU A 103 1.86 -14.79 15.14
N ARG A 104 2.02 -13.52 14.79
CA ARG A 104 0.98 -12.51 14.96
C ARG A 104 0.80 -11.69 13.69
N PRO A 105 -0.37 -11.09 13.44
CA PRO A 105 -0.54 -10.18 12.33
C PRO A 105 0.46 -9.02 12.39
N SER A 106 0.91 -8.57 11.22
CA SER A 106 1.87 -7.46 11.13
C SER A 106 1.23 -6.17 11.64
N ALA A 107 2.00 -5.44 12.43
CA ALA A 107 1.66 -4.14 12.97
C ALA A 107 2.55 -3.06 12.35
N HIS A 108 2.17 -1.80 12.58
CA HIS A 108 3.07 -0.69 12.27
C HIS A 108 4.19 -0.65 13.31
N GLN A 109 5.41 -0.53 12.82
CA GLN A 109 6.62 -0.40 13.62
C GLN A 109 7.47 0.75 13.10
N ASP A 110 8.08 1.43 14.06
CA ASP A 110 9.05 2.48 13.81
C ASP A 110 10.38 1.90 13.31
N ILE A 111 10.95 2.52 12.28
CA ILE A 111 12.22 2.09 11.68
C ILE A 111 13.36 2.21 12.70
N PHE A 112 13.34 3.23 13.58
CA PHE A 112 14.40 3.38 14.59
C PHE A 112 14.35 2.25 15.63
N SER A 113 13.15 1.81 15.99
CA SER A 113 12.92 0.65 16.87
C SER A 113 13.43 -0.64 16.23
N THR A 114 13.24 -0.79 14.91
CA THR A 114 13.79 -1.92 14.13
C THR A 114 15.32 -1.91 14.15
N LEU A 115 15.93 -0.75 13.88
CA LEU A 115 17.39 -0.59 13.93
C LEU A 115 17.95 -0.86 15.33
N ALA A 116 17.26 -0.39 16.38
CA ALA A 116 17.64 -0.65 17.76
C ALA A 116 17.62 -2.16 18.07
N GLN A 117 16.58 -2.88 17.64
CA GLN A 117 16.48 -4.33 17.81
C GLN A 117 17.63 -5.07 17.11
N VAL A 118 17.98 -4.67 15.89
CA VAL A 118 19.13 -5.24 15.15
C VAL A 118 20.44 -4.97 15.90
N THR A 119 20.68 -3.74 16.35
CA THR A 119 21.91 -3.41 17.08
C THR A 119 22.02 -4.20 18.39
N GLN A 120 20.90 -4.39 19.09
CA GLN A 120 20.87 -5.19 20.31
C GLN A 120 21.20 -6.65 20.01
N ALA A 121 20.63 -7.23 18.95
CA ALA A 121 20.86 -8.63 18.58
C ALA A 121 22.30 -8.92 18.12
N VAL A 122 23.03 -7.94 17.56
CA VAL A 122 24.46 -8.11 17.21
C VAL A 122 25.36 -8.07 18.46
N SER A 123 24.93 -7.42 19.53
CA SER A 123 25.78 -7.10 20.68
C SER A 123 25.93 -8.22 21.72
N SER A 124 25.18 -9.31 21.61
CA SER A 124 24.99 -10.27 22.73
C SER A 124 25.34 -11.74 22.45
N LEU A 125 26.17 -12.05 21.45
CA LEU A 125 26.57 -13.43 21.10
C LEU A 125 27.43 -14.13 22.19
N ASP A 126 26.83 -14.48 23.32
CA ASP A 126 27.45 -15.14 24.46
C ASP A 126 27.08 -16.63 24.47
N GLY A 127 27.74 -17.43 23.62
CA GLY A 127 28.03 -18.87 23.78
C GLY A 127 26.90 -19.92 23.99
N ASP A 128 25.71 -19.58 24.52
CA ASP A 128 24.59 -20.48 24.76
C ASP A 128 23.82 -20.74 23.44
N PRO A 129 23.58 -22.00 23.07
CA PRO A 129 22.87 -22.33 21.83
C PRO A 129 21.45 -21.76 21.72
N ALA A 130 20.72 -21.63 22.84
CA ALA A 130 19.36 -21.10 22.83
C ALA A 130 19.36 -19.56 22.69
N GLU A 131 20.25 -18.88 23.38
CA GLU A 131 20.51 -17.44 23.19
C GLU A 131 20.97 -17.13 21.76
N SER A 132 21.98 -17.83 21.25
CA SER A 132 22.46 -17.69 19.88
C SER A 132 21.35 -17.92 18.84
N ALA A 133 20.43 -18.84 19.11
CA ALA A 133 19.30 -19.10 18.22
C ALA A 133 18.27 -17.98 18.20
N ARG A 134 17.94 -17.43 19.36
CA ARG A 134 17.04 -16.27 19.48
C ARG A 134 17.62 -15.06 18.77
N GLU A 135 18.91 -14.82 18.91
CA GLU A 135 19.62 -13.70 18.29
C GLU A 135 19.67 -13.78 16.78
N ILE A 136 20.07 -14.93 16.23
CA ILE A 136 20.11 -15.10 14.77
C ILE A 136 18.71 -14.98 14.17
N SER A 137 17.68 -15.46 14.88
CA SER A 137 16.29 -15.24 14.47
C SER A 137 15.91 -13.76 14.54
N ALA A 138 16.34 -13.03 15.57
CA ALA A 138 16.10 -11.58 15.69
C ALA A 138 16.81 -10.77 14.60
N LEU A 139 18.04 -11.15 14.22
CA LEU A 139 18.76 -10.55 13.11
C LEU A 139 18.06 -10.80 11.77
N GLY A 140 17.66 -12.05 11.50
CA GLY A 140 16.93 -12.39 10.28
C GLY A 140 15.63 -11.58 10.15
N ARG A 141 14.85 -11.48 11.23
CA ARG A 141 13.66 -10.63 11.27
C ARG A 141 13.96 -9.15 11.09
N GLY A 142 14.99 -8.64 11.76
CA GLY A 142 15.36 -7.23 11.65
C GLY A 142 15.79 -6.84 10.24
N ILE A 143 16.46 -7.73 9.50
CA ILE A 143 16.77 -7.52 8.08
C ILE A 143 15.47 -7.45 7.25
N GLU A 144 14.54 -8.39 7.46
CA GLU A 144 13.25 -8.37 6.75
C GLU A 144 12.45 -7.09 7.07
N GLU A 145 12.39 -6.68 8.34
CA GLU A 145 11.72 -5.45 8.76
C GLU A 145 12.36 -4.19 8.14
N ILE A 146 13.69 -4.19 7.93
CA ILE A 146 14.38 -3.13 7.18
C ILE A 146 13.97 -3.15 5.70
N ASP A 147 13.84 -4.32 5.08
CA ASP A 147 13.39 -4.43 3.69
C ASP A 147 11.94 -3.95 3.52
N GLN A 148 11.06 -4.23 4.50
CA GLN A 148 9.71 -3.66 4.54
C GLN A 148 9.74 -2.13 4.64
N ALA A 149 10.60 -1.58 5.49
CA ALA A 149 10.79 -0.15 5.63
C ALA A 149 11.31 0.51 4.34
N LEU A 150 12.28 -0.11 3.66
CA LEU A 150 12.79 0.37 2.37
C LEU A 150 11.70 0.35 1.29
N SER A 151 10.90 -0.71 1.24
CA SER A 151 9.76 -0.84 0.32
C SER A 151 8.70 0.24 0.56
N HIS A 152 8.45 0.57 1.82
CA HIS A 152 7.54 1.66 2.21
C HIS A 152 8.04 3.04 1.76
N LEU A 153 9.32 3.35 2.00
CA LEU A 153 9.94 4.59 1.53
C LEU A 153 9.95 4.69 0.00
N GLN A 154 10.17 3.58 -0.70
CA GLN A 154 10.09 3.54 -2.16
C GLN A 154 8.67 3.83 -2.65
N THR A 155 7.64 3.31 -1.98
CA THR A 155 6.23 3.59 -2.31
C THR A 155 5.92 5.08 -2.17
N ILE A 156 6.36 5.71 -1.07
CA ILE A 156 6.22 7.16 -0.86
C ILE A 156 6.94 7.94 -1.96
N ARG A 157 8.18 7.55 -2.32
CA ARG A 157 8.94 8.20 -3.39
C ARG A 157 8.21 8.12 -4.74
N THR A 158 7.60 6.98 -5.05
CA THR A 158 6.79 6.81 -6.27
C THR A 158 5.56 7.71 -6.26
N GLU A 159 4.87 7.84 -5.12
CA GLU A 159 3.73 8.76 -4.99
C GLU A 159 4.13 10.22 -5.17
N VAL A 160 5.25 10.65 -4.57
CA VAL A 160 5.82 11.98 -4.81
C VAL A 160 6.13 12.18 -6.31
N GLY A 161 6.69 11.17 -6.97
CA GLY A 161 6.90 11.17 -8.42
C GLY A 161 5.61 11.39 -9.23
N SER A 162 4.54 10.68 -8.89
CA SER A 162 3.22 10.84 -9.53
C SER A 162 2.63 12.24 -9.31
N ARG A 163 2.81 12.81 -8.12
CA ARG A 163 2.41 14.20 -7.83
C ARG A 163 3.23 15.19 -8.66
N MET A 164 4.54 14.99 -8.82
CA MET A 164 5.37 15.85 -9.67
C MET A 164 4.92 15.79 -11.14
N ALA A 165 4.67 14.60 -11.68
CA ALA A 165 4.16 14.44 -13.04
C ALA A 165 2.82 15.17 -13.25
N THR A 166 1.92 15.11 -12.26
CA THR A 166 0.65 15.85 -12.31
C THR A 166 0.86 17.37 -12.28
N LEU A 167 1.82 17.86 -11.50
CA LEU A 167 2.18 19.28 -11.47
C LEU A 167 2.77 19.75 -12.79
N ASP A 168 3.61 18.94 -13.42
CA ASP A 168 4.20 19.26 -14.73
C ASP A 168 3.12 19.29 -15.82
N GLN A 169 2.20 18.34 -15.83
CA GLN A 169 1.03 18.37 -16.73
C GLN A 169 0.19 19.65 -16.53
N GLN A 170 -0.04 20.07 -15.28
CA GLN A 170 -0.79 21.28 -15.00
C GLN A 170 -0.03 22.54 -15.45
N ARG A 171 1.31 22.55 -15.38
CA ARG A 171 2.13 23.66 -15.89
C ARG A 171 2.02 23.78 -17.41
N GLU A 172 2.03 22.67 -18.13
CA GLU A 172 1.82 22.64 -19.58
C GLU A 172 0.44 23.19 -19.97
N ILE A 173 -0.63 22.71 -19.32
CA ILE A 173 -2.00 23.22 -19.53
C ILE A 173 -2.07 24.73 -19.28
N ASN A 174 -1.44 25.21 -18.21
CA ASN A 174 -1.42 26.64 -17.91
C ASN A 174 -0.64 27.44 -18.95
N ALA A 175 0.45 26.90 -19.51
CA ALA A 175 1.21 27.55 -20.56
C ALA A 175 0.38 27.65 -21.86
N ASP A 176 -0.34 26.59 -22.23
CA ASP A 176 -1.26 26.58 -23.36
C ASP A 176 -2.40 27.59 -23.19
N GLU A 177 -2.97 27.68 -21.98
CA GLU A 177 -4.02 28.65 -21.68
C GLU A 177 -3.51 30.10 -21.79
N VAL A 178 -2.29 30.36 -21.31
CA VAL A 178 -1.65 31.68 -21.48
C VAL A 178 -1.47 32.01 -22.97
N LEU A 179 -1.06 31.05 -23.81
CA LEU A 179 -0.94 31.26 -25.26
C LEU A 179 -2.31 31.50 -25.92
N ASN A 180 -3.35 30.75 -25.54
CA ASN A 180 -4.71 30.96 -26.02
C ASN A 180 -5.23 32.35 -25.67
N LEU A 181 -5.05 32.79 -24.43
CA LEU A 181 -5.44 34.12 -23.98
C LEU A 181 -4.66 35.23 -24.72
N GLN A 182 -3.37 35.02 -25.01
CA GLN A 182 -2.59 35.95 -25.82
C GLN A 182 -3.11 36.03 -27.26
N SER A 183 -3.45 34.89 -27.88
CA SER A 183 -4.03 34.84 -29.22
C SER A 183 -5.39 35.53 -29.28
N LEU A 184 -6.28 35.23 -28.32
CA LEU A 184 -7.59 35.87 -28.20
C LEU A 184 -7.44 37.39 -28.01
N ARG A 185 -6.50 37.83 -27.17
CA ARG A 185 -6.21 39.26 -27.00
C ARG A 185 -5.74 39.89 -28.30
N SER A 186 -4.83 39.25 -29.04
CA SER A 186 -4.40 39.74 -30.36
C SER A 186 -5.59 39.87 -31.30
N GLN A 187 -6.41 38.83 -31.44
CA GLN A 187 -7.60 38.87 -32.30
C GLN A 187 -8.58 39.98 -31.91
N LEU A 188 -8.76 40.25 -30.61
CA LEU A 188 -9.60 41.35 -30.12
C LEU A 188 -8.98 42.73 -30.34
N GLN A 189 -7.65 42.86 -30.23
CA GLN A 189 -6.93 44.10 -30.52
C GLN A 189 -6.89 44.40 -32.02
N ASP A 190 -6.73 43.36 -32.82
CA ASP A 190 -6.67 43.40 -34.29
C ASP A 190 -8.08 43.38 -34.93
N LEU A 191 -9.15 43.36 -34.12
CA LEU A 191 -10.52 43.33 -34.58
C LEU A 191 -10.91 44.68 -35.20
N ASP A 192 -11.20 44.68 -36.50
CA ASP A 192 -11.84 45.83 -37.13
C ASP A 192 -13.29 45.93 -36.65
N TYR A 193 -13.52 46.84 -35.70
CA TYR A 193 -14.83 47.12 -35.12
C TYR A 193 -15.89 47.42 -36.19
N THR A 194 -15.51 47.96 -37.34
CA THR A 194 -16.43 48.29 -38.45
C THR A 194 -16.94 47.02 -39.13
N GLU A 195 -16.05 46.08 -39.48
CA GLU A 195 -16.44 44.79 -40.05
C GLU A 195 -17.15 43.91 -39.02
N ALA A 196 -16.73 43.96 -37.76
CA ALA A 196 -17.35 43.21 -36.66
C ALA A 196 -18.80 43.68 -36.40
N ILE A 197 -19.06 45.00 -36.38
CA ILE A 197 -20.41 45.56 -36.28
C ILE A 197 -21.26 45.17 -37.50
N GLY A 198 -20.66 45.14 -38.70
CA GLY A 198 -21.33 44.67 -39.92
C GLY A 198 -21.76 43.20 -39.81
N ARG A 199 -20.85 42.30 -39.41
CA ARG A 199 -21.17 40.87 -39.21
C ARG A 199 -22.16 40.64 -38.08
N LEU A 200 -22.06 41.37 -36.98
CA LEU A 200 -23.00 41.27 -35.86
C LEU A 200 -24.41 41.71 -36.27
N ASN A 201 -24.54 42.79 -37.04
CA ASN A 201 -25.83 43.20 -37.59
C ASN A 201 -26.41 42.12 -38.51
N LEU A 202 -25.61 41.53 -39.39
CA LEU A 202 -26.05 40.43 -40.25
C LEU A 202 -26.51 39.20 -39.45
N GLN A 203 -25.78 38.82 -38.40
CA GLN A 203 -26.18 37.72 -37.52
C GLN A 203 -27.46 38.03 -36.73
N THR A 204 -27.64 39.27 -36.27
CA THR A 204 -28.84 39.71 -35.56
C THR A 204 -30.07 39.68 -36.48
N VAL A 205 -29.93 40.17 -37.71
CA VAL A 205 -30.97 40.11 -38.74
C VAL A 205 -31.31 38.66 -39.08
N ALA A 206 -30.32 37.79 -39.25
CA ALA A 206 -30.53 36.37 -39.50
C ALA A 206 -31.25 35.67 -38.33
N LEU A 207 -30.89 35.98 -37.08
CA LEU A 207 -31.55 35.45 -35.89
C LEU A 207 -33.00 35.92 -35.80
N GLN A 208 -33.28 37.20 -36.04
CA GLN A 208 -34.64 37.73 -36.11
C GLN A 208 -35.46 37.04 -37.21
N ALA A 209 -34.87 36.84 -38.39
CA ALA A 209 -35.52 36.14 -39.49
C ALA A 209 -35.80 34.67 -39.15
N ALA A 210 -34.89 33.98 -38.46
CA ALA A 210 -35.08 32.62 -37.99
C ALA A 210 -36.19 32.53 -36.93
N GLN A 211 -36.24 33.46 -35.96
CA GLN A 211 -37.29 33.55 -34.96
C GLN A 211 -38.67 33.82 -35.60
N GLN A 212 -38.76 34.74 -36.57
CA GLN A 212 -40.00 35.00 -37.30
C GLN A 212 -40.44 33.80 -38.14
N SER A 213 -39.50 33.11 -38.77
CA SER A 213 -39.79 31.90 -39.56
C SER A 213 -40.29 30.78 -38.66
N TYR A 214 -39.69 30.59 -37.48
CA TYR A 214 -40.13 29.63 -36.49
C TYR A 214 -41.55 29.92 -35.98
N LEU A 215 -41.86 31.18 -35.65
CA LEU A 215 -43.21 31.59 -35.25
C LEU A 215 -44.24 31.37 -36.36
N LYS A 216 -43.89 31.64 -37.62
CA LYS A 216 -44.77 31.34 -38.76
C LYS A 216 -45.01 29.84 -38.92
N VAL A 217 -43.98 29.01 -38.79
CA VAL A 217 -44.11 27.54 -38.89
C VAL A 217 -44.94 26.98 -37.72
N GLN A 218 -44.72 27.44 -36.49
CA GLN A 218 -45.53 27.05 -35.34
C GLN A 218 -47.00 27.52 -35.46
N GLY A 219 -47.24 28.74 -35.97
CA GLY A 219 -48.59 29.23 -36.24
C GLY A 219 -49.33 28.40 -37.29
N LEU A 220 -48.63 27.99 -38.36
CA LEU A 220 -49.18 27.09 -39.39
C LEU A 220 -49.47 25.68 -38.84
N SER A 221 -48.66 25.18 -37.90
CA SER A 221 -48.91 23.90 -37.20
C SER A 221 -50.18 23.95 -36.34
N LEU A 222 -50.38 25.03 -35.58
CA LEU A 222 -51.57 25.24 -34.75
C LEU A 222 -52.86 25.41 -35.56
N PHE A 223 -52.81 26.10 -36.71
CA PHE A 223 -53.96 26.19 -37.61
C PHE A 223 -54.25 24.88 -38.37
N ASN A 224 -53.24 24.06 -38.66
CA ASN A 224 -53.44 22.74 -39.26
C ASN A 224 -53.92 21.68 -38.25
N LEU A 225 -53.67 21.85 -36.95
CA LEU A 225 -54.16 20.95 -35.90
C LEU A 225 -55.65 21.18 -35.55
N MET A 226 -56.20 22.35 -35.90
CA MET A 226 -57.60 22.72 -35.64
C MET A 226 -58.53 22.50 -36.85
N ARG A 227 -58.13 21.69 -37.84
CA ARG A 227 -58.93 21.38 -39.04
C ARG A 227 -59.24 19.89 -39.18
#